data_AF-A0A848SMC5-F1
#
_entry.id   AF-A0A848SMC5-F1
#
_cell.length_a   1.000
_cell.length_b   1.000
_cell.length_c   1.000
_cell.angle_alpha   90.00
_cell.angle_beta   90.00
_cell.angle_gamma   90.00
#
_symmetry.space_group_name_H-M   'P 1'
#
loop_
_entity.id
_entity.type
_entity.pdbx_description
1 polymer ?
#
loop_
_entity_poly.entity_id
_entity_poly.type
_entity_poly.pdbx_seq_one_letter_code
_entity_poly.pdbx_strand_id
1 'polypeptide(L)'
;MSEWIERARAACRAASAYRDAARDAVARDVAPEGKPDPALIEREQRQVHGFGWIGTLVAALEATADWAARSSTGGRFGEVEALVLKIGCGEYLHQLISALPMSQNEMLRPGDLGISEATETLAADSEVRHFLEQGNNAANRAALARALGEGTVPDEAFGDETLDMIRAQFRAFTADRIAPHAHRWHLEDKLIPIETVREMADLGVFG
;
A
#
# COMPACT_ATOMS: atom_id res chain seq x y z
N MET A 1 8.83 6.80 20.23
CA MET A 1 8.07 6.25 19.08
C MET A 1 6.60 6.50 19.35
N SER A 2 5.83 6.95 18.36
CA SER A 2 4.39 7.25 18.53
C SER A 2 3.63 5.97 18.90
N GLU A 3 2.62 6.09 19.78
CA GLU A 3 1.72 5.00 20.15
C GLU A 3 1.16 4.29 18.92
N TRP A 4 0.73 5.05 17.91
CA TRP A 4 0.16 4.53 16.67
C TRP A 4 1.10 3.63 15.86
N ILE A 5 2.41 3.84 15.94
CA ILE A 5 3.40 3.02 15.22
C ILE A 5 3.50 1.64 15.87
N GLU A 6 3.53 1.59 17.21
CA GLU A 6 3.55 0.32 17.95
C GLU A 6 2.25 -0.47 17.74
N ARG A 7 1.10 0.22 17.75
CA ARG A 7 -0.19 -0.39 17.42
C ARG A 7 -0.19 -0.96 16.00
N ALA A 8 0.30 -0.20 15.02
CA ALA A 8 0.35 -0.65 13.63
C ALA A 8 1.21 -1.91 13.47
N ARG A 9 2.38 -1.96 14.11
CA ARG A 9 3.24 -3.16 14.11
C ARG A 9 2.58 -4.37 14.74
N ALA A 10 1.81 -4.17 15.81
CA ALA A 10 1.03 -5.23 16.43
C ALA A 10 -0.10 -5.74 15.52
N ALA A 11 -0.87 -4.82 14.92
CA ALA A 11 -1.89 -5.17 13.94
C ALA A 11 -1.32 -5.91 12.72
N CYS A 12 -0.10 -5.56 12.27
CA CYS A 12 0.59 -6.28 11.19
C CYS A 12 0.85 -7.74 11.54
N ARG A 13 1.22 -8.05 12.80
CA ARG A 13 1.41 -9.44 13.24
C ARG A 13 0.11 -10.25 13.17
N ALA A 14 -1.00 -9.65 13.62
CA ALA A 14 -2.32 -10.27 13.51
C ALA A 14 -2.74 -10.48 12.05
N ALA A 15 -2.52 -9.48 11.18
CA ALA A 15 -2.80 -9.57 9.76
C ALA A 15 -1.91 -10.62 9.04
N SER A 16 -0.66 -10.77 9.46
CA SER A 16 0.25 -11.82 8.98
C SER A 16 -0.28 -13.22 9.32
N ALA A 17 -0.82 -13.43 10.53
CA ALA A 17 -1.45 -14.71 10.89
C ALA A 17 -2.72 -14.99 10.05
N TYR A 18 -3.53 -13.96 9.77
CA TYR A 18 -4.67 -14.06 8.86
C TYR A 18 -4.25 -14.46 7.43
N ARG A 19 -3.19 -13.83 6.90
CA ARG A 19 -2.62 -14.19 5.58
C ARG A 19 -2.14 -15.65 5.57
N ASP A 20 -1.49 -16.10 6.63
CA ASP A 20 -1.00 -17.48 6.70
C ASP A 20 -2.17 -18.48 6.74
N ALA A 21 -3.27 -18.16 7.42
CA ALA A 21 -4.49 -18.96 7.35
C ALA A 21 -5.09 -18.99 5.93
N ALA A 22 -5.08 -17.86 5.21
CA ALA A 22 -5.51 -17.79 3.82
C ALA A 22 -4.60 -18.61 2.89
N ARG A 23 -3.27 -18.56 3.09
CA ARG A 23 -2.29 -19.39 2.37
C ARG A 23 -2.61 -20.87 2.57
N ASP A 24 -2.79 -21.29 3.81
CA ASP A 24 -3.02 -22.69 4.15
C ASP A 24 -4.38 -23.17 3.60
N ALA A 25 -5.38 -22.29 3.53
CA ALA A 25 -6.66 -22.58 2.86
C ALA A 25 -6.50 -22.81 1.37
N VAL A 26 -5.87 -21.87 0.65
CA VAL A 26 -5.64 -22.02 -0.80
C VAL A 26 -4.76 -23.22 -1.11
N ALA A 27 -3.71 -23.48 -0.31
CA ALA A 27 -2.80 -24.61 -0.51
C ALA A 27 -3.51 -25.96 -0.42
N ARG A 28 -4.54 -26.12 0.41
CA ARG A 28 -5.33 -27.37 0.46
C ARG A 28 -6.01 -27.68 -0.87
N ASP A 29 -6.46 -26.65 -1.58
CA ASP A 29 -7.24 -26.81 -2.81
C ASP A 29 -6.37 -26.93 -4.05
N VAL A 30 -5.22 -26.26 -4.07
CA VAL A 30 -4.34 -26.19 -5.25
C VAL A 30 -3.04 -26.98 -5.14
N ALA A 31 -2.67 -27.45 -3.94
CA ALA A 31 -1.44 -28.19 -3.69
C ALA A 31 -1.64 -29.42 -2.77
N PRO A 32 -2.57 -30.35 -3.09
CA PRO A 32 -2.92 -31.46 -2.21
C PRO A 32 -1.77 -32.43 -1.91
N GLU A 33 -0.79 -32.54 -2.82
CA GLU A 33 0.42 -33.36 -2.65
C GLU A 33 1.63 -32.53 -2.18
N GLY A 34 1.40 -31.29 -1.72
CA GLY A 34 2.43 -30.36 -1.26
C GLY A 34 3.11 -29.56 -2.37
N LYS A 35 2.77 -29.79 -3.64
CA LYS A 35 3.19 -28.98 -4.79
C LYS A 35 1.98 -28.39 -5.51
N PRO A 36 2.00 -27.09 -5.88
CA PRO A 36 0.91 -26.49 -6.63
C PRO A 36 0.71 -27.18 -7.99
N ASP A 37 -0.51 -27.62 -8.25
CA ASP A 37 -0.93 -28.21 -9.52
C ASP A 37 -1.47 -27.11 -10.46
N PRO A 38 -0.91 -26.93 -11.66
CA PRO A 38 -1.33 -25.87 -12.59
C PRO A 38 -2.81 -25.90 -12.96
N ALA A 39 -3.41 -27.08 -13.13
CA ALA A 39 -4.82 -27.21 -13.50
C ALA A 39 -5.72 -26.85 -12.32
N LEU A 40 -5.31 -27.17 -11.08
CA LEU A 40 -6.03 -26.72 -9.88
C LEU A 40 -5.90 -25.21 -9.70
N ILE A 41 -4.73 -24.62 -9.91
CA ILE A 41 -4.53 -23.16 -9.86
C ILE A 41 -5.43 -22.45 -10.87
N GLU A 42 -5.52 -22.95 -12.10
CA GLU A 42 -6.38 -22.35 -13.13
C GLU A 42 -7.87 -22.45 -12.75
N ARG A 43 -8.31 -23.62 -12.29
CA ARG A 43 -9.69 -23.82 -11.83
C ARG A 43 -10.04 -22.90 -10.65
N GLU A 44 -9.10 -22.77 -9.73
CA GLU A 44 -9.24 -22.03 -8.47
C GLU A 44 -8.68 -20.60 -8.54
N GLN A 45 -8.55 -20.05 -9.76
CA GLN A 45 -7.84 -18.78 -9.99
C GLN A 45 -8.32 -17.65 -9.08
N ARG A 46 -9.63 -17.56 -8.82
CA ARG A 46 -10.21 -16.53 -7.96
C ARG A 46 -9.63 -16.56 -6.54
N GLN A 47 -9.53 -17.74 -5.92
CA GLN A 47 -8.99 -17.87 -4.57
C GLN A 47 -7.48 -17.63 -4.55
N VAL A 48 -6.76 -18.08 -5.59
CA VAL A 48 -5.32 -17.85 -5.72
C VAL A 48 -5.00 -16.36 -5.86
N HIS A 49 -5.72 -15.65 -6.74
CA HIS A 49 -5.60 -14.20 -6.88
C HIS A 49 -6.01 -13.48 -5.60
N GLY A 50 -7.08 -13.94 -4.96
CA GLY A 50 -7.54 -13.42 -3.68
C GLY A 50 -6.48 -13.51 -2.59
N PHE A 51 -5.80 -14.65 -2.48
CA PHE A 51 -4.65 -14.79 -1.59
C PHE A 51 -3.51 -13.83 -1.96
N GLY A 52 -3.24 -13.62 -3.25
CA GLY A 52 -2.30 -12.60 -3.71
C GLY A 52 -2.65 -11.18 -3.24
N TRP A 53 -3.94 -10.82 -3.27
CA TRP A 53 -4.44 -9.53 -2.76
C TRP A 53 -4.35 -9.42 -1.23
N ILE A 54 -4.67 -10.49 -0.49
CA ILE A 54 -4.46 -10.55 0.97
C ILE A 54 -2.99 -10.30 1.29
N GLY A 55 -2.08 -11.03 0.64
CA GLY A 55 -0.64 -10.87 0.82
C GLY A 55 -0.17 -9.45 0.50
N THR A 56 -0.72 -8.85 -0.56
CA THR A 56 -0.42 -7.46 -0.95
C THR A 56 -0.84 -6.46 0.14
N LEU A 57 -2.05 -6.56 0.69
CA LEU A 57 -2.50 -5.65 1.75
C LEU A 57 -1.70 -5.82 3.04
N VAL A 58 -1.36 -7.05 3.43
CA VAL A 58 -0.52 -7.29 4.62
C VAL A 58 0.88 -6.70 4.42
N ALA A 59 1.49 -6.90 3.25
CA ALA A 59 2.78 -6.28 2.94
C ALA A 59 2.71 -4.75 2.92
N ALA A 60 1.60 -4.17 2.44
CA ALA A 60 1.40 -2.72 2.45
C ALA A 60 1.22 -2.17 3.88
N LEU A 61 0.52 -2.89 4.76
CA LEU A 61 0.41 -2.56 6.18
C LEU A 61 1.79 -2.55 6.86
N GLU A 62 2.58 -3.60 6.65
CA GLU A 62 3.95 -3.74 7.18
C GLU A 62 4.85 -2.61 6.67
N ALA A 63 4.85 -2.37 5.36
CA ALA A 63 5.63 -1.30 4.74
C ALA A 63 5.25 0.09 5.25
N THR A 64 3.96 0.34 5.49
CA THR A 64 3.46 1.63 6.02
C THR A 64 3.84 1.81 7.48
N ALA A 65 3.76 0.75 8.30
CA ALA A 65 4.22 0.80 9.69
C ALA A 65 5.73 1.06 9.78
N ASP A 66 6.51 0.45 8.90
CA ASP A 66 7.96 0.66 8.82
C ASP A 66 8.34 2.03 8.30
N TRP A 67 7.62 2.56 7.30
CA TRP A 67 7.76 3.94 6.85
C TRP A 67 7.52 4.92 8.00
N ALA A 68 6.43 4.76 8.75
CA ALA A 68 6.11 5.60 9.90
C ALA A 68 7.21 5.52 10.99
N ALA A 69 7.73 4.32 11.25
CA ALA A 69 8.83 4.13 12.19
C ALA A 69 10.12 4.83 11.74
N ARG A 70 10.52 4.69 10.47
CA ARG A 70 11.69 5.39 9.90
C ARG A 70 11.52 6.90 9.94
N SER A 71 10.34 7.40 9.60
CA SER A 71 10.01 8.83 9.70
C SER A 71 10.14 9.33 11.15
N SER A 72 9.68 8.54 12.11
CA SER A 72 9.78 8.88 13.54
C SER A 72 11.23 8.90 14.03
N THR A 73 12.04 7.91 13.65
CA THR A 73 13.48 7.90 13.96
C THR A 73 14.21 9.10 13.34
N GLY A 74 13.79 9.50 12.13
CA GLY A 74 14.33 10.67 11.44
C GLY A 74 13.80 12.02 11.92
N GLY A 75 12.93 12.06 12.93
CA GLY A 75 12.33 13.30 13.46
C GLY A 75 11.34 13.98 12.51
N ARG A 76 10.82 13.27 11.50
CA ARG A 76 9.91 13.79 10.46
C ARG A 76 8.47 13.32 10.63
N PHE A 77 8.19 12.46 11.60
CA PHE A 77 6.84 11.98 11.86
C PHE A 77 5.99 13.04 12.57
N GLY A 78 5.05 13.64 11.85
CA GLY A 78 4.10 14.64 12.33
C GLY A 78 2.64 14.21 12.21
N GLU A 79 1.76 15.20 12.13
CA GLU A 79 0.31 14.99 12.06
C GLU A 79 -0.11 14.26 10.78
N VAL A 80 0.45 14.65 9.63
CA VAL A 80 0.12 14.04 8.33
C VAL A 80 0.55 12.58 8.28
N GLU A 81 1.74 12.24 8.79
CA GLU A 81 2.19 10.85 8.85
C GLU A 81 1.29 10.01 9.74
N ALA A 82 0.89 10.55 10.89
CA ALA A 82 -0.03 9.88 11.79
C ALA A 82 -1.41 9.66 11.14
N LEU A 83 -1.92 10.63 10.38
CA LEU A 83 -3.20 10.50 9.68
C LEU A 83 -3.13 9.46 8.56
N VAL A 84 -2.07 9.46 7.75
CA VAL A 84 -1.84 8.45 6.70
C VAL A 84 -1.78 7.05 7.31
N LEU A 85 -1.02 6.86 8.39
CA LEU A 85 -0.93 5.57 9.09
C LEU A 85 -2.30 5.11 9.61
N LYS A 86 -3.05 5.99 10.28
CA LYS A 86 -4.38 5.68 10.84
C LYS A 86 -5.38 5.28 9.76
N ILE A 87 -5.47 6.08 8.70
CA ILE A 87 -6.45 5.88 7.63
C ILE A 87 -6.08 4.63 6.83
N GLY A 88 -4.81 4.48 6.43
CA GLY A 88 -4.35 3.32 5.67
C GLY A 88 -4.54 2.01 6.43
N CYS A 89 -4.10 1.95 7.69
CA CYS A 89 -4.29 0.76 8.51
C CYS A 89 -5.78 0.46 8.75
N GLY A 90 -6.59 1.48 9.10
CA GLY A 90 -8.02 1.28 9.31
C GLY A 90 -8.74 0.75 8.07
N GLU A 91 -8.44 1.30 6.90
CA GLU A 91 -9.04 0.88 5.63
C GLU A 91 -8.65 -0.55 5.25
N TYR A 92 -7.35 -0.86 5.26
CA TYR A 92 -6.88 -2.18 4.80
C TYR A 92 -7.28 -3.30 5.77
N LEU A 93 -7.32 -3.04 7.07
CA LEU A 93 -7.85 -3.99 8.05
C LEU A 93 -9.34 -4.24 7.84
N HIS A 94 -10.14 -3.20 7.55
CA HIS A 94 -11.56 -3.37 7.19
C HIS A 94 -11.73 -4.23 5.94
N GLN A 95 -10.94 -4.00 4.90
CA GLN A 95 -11.02 -4.79 3.67
C GLN A 95 -10.68 -6.27 3.92
N LEU A 96 -9.65 -6.57 4.72
CA LEU A 96 -9.29 -7.94 5.08
C LEU A 96 -10.42 -8.69 5.80
N ILE A 97 -11.14 -8.03 6.73
CA ILE A 97 -12.20 -8.70 7.50
C ILE A 97 -13.57 -8.73 6.81
N SER A 98 -13.76 -7.96 5.74
CA SER A 98 -15.07 -7.82 5.09
C SER A 98 -15.07 -8.30 3.64
N ALA A 99 -14.46 -7.54 2.74
CA ALA A 99 -14.34 -7.86 1.34
C ALA A 99 -13.18 -7.08 0.70
N LEU A 100 -12.33 -7.80 -0.03
CA LEU A 100 -11.17 -7.26 -0.74
C LEU A 100 -11.51 -6.99 -2.21
N PRO A 101 -11.44 -5.73 -2.68
CA PRO A 101 -11.63 -5.41 -4.08
C PRO A 101 -10.41 -5.83 -4.90
N MET A 102 -10.54 -6.85 -5.75
CA MET A 102 -9.54 -7.23 -6.76
C MET A 102 -9.76 -6.48 -8.07
N SER A 103 -11.02 -6.13 -8.35
CA SER A 103 -11.43 -5.20 -9.40
C SER A 103 -12.72 -4.49 -8.97
N GLN A 104 -13.26 -3.58 -9.80
CA GLN A 104 -14.53 -2.91 -9.50
C GLN A 104 -15.71 -3.88 -9.30
N ASN A 105 -15.67 -5.05 -9.94
CA ASN A 105 -16.75 -6.05 -9.90
C ASN A 105 -16.32 -7.36 -9.23
N GLU A 106 -15.08 -7.46 -8.75
CA GLU A 106 -14.54 -8.69 -8.18
C GLU A 106 -14.10 -8.47 -6.75
N MET A 107 -14.92 -8.94 -5.81
CA MET A 107 -14.68 -8.86 -4.38
C MET A 107 -14.40 -10.25 -3.82
N LEU A 108 -13.23 -10.45 -3.21
CA LEU A 108 -12.94 -11.64 -2.41
C LEU A 108 -13.45 -11.44 -0.99
N ARG A 109 -14.28 -12.36 -0.49
CA ARG A 109 -14.71 -12.36 0.91
C ARG A 109 -13.98 -13.46 1.68
N PRO A 110 -13.77 -13.32 3.00
CA PRO A 110 -13.15 -14.38 3.80
C PRO A 110 -13.93 -15.72 3.73
N GLY A 111 -15.25 -15.65 3.57
CA GLY A 111 -16.09 -16.83 3.36
C GLY A 111 -15.77 -17.59 2.07
N ASP A 112 -15.26 -16.93 1.04
CA ASP A 112 -14.86 -17.56 -0.23
C ASP A 112 -13.64 -18.48 -0.06
N LEU A 113 -12.85 -18.28 1.02
CA LEU A 113 -11.69 -19.10 1.38
C LEU A 113 -11.96 -20.03 2.57
N GLY A 114 -13.14 -19.96 3.19
CA GLY A 114 -13.47 -20.72 4.40
C GLY A 114 -12.64 -20.33 5.64
N ILE A 115 -12.20 -19.07 5.75
CA ILE A 115 -11.32 -18.58 6.84
C ILE A 115 -12.05 -17.73 7.88
N SER A 116 -13.32 -18.04 8.18
CA SER A 116 -14.14 -17.26 9.12
C SER A 116 -13.52 -17.17 10.52
N GLU A 117 -12.94 -18.23 11.06
CA GLU A 117 -12.30 -18.23 12.38
C GLU A 117 -11.08 -17.29 12.43
N ALA A 118 -10.25 -17.30 11.38
CA ALA A 118 -9.11 -16.37 11.27
C ALA A 118 -9.58 -14.92 11.15
N THR A 119 -10.72 -14.70 10.49
CA THR A 119 -11.36 -13.38 10.35
C THR A 119 -11.86 -12.86 11.69
N GLU A 120 -12.57 -13.71 12.45
CA GLU A 120 -13.04 -13.39 13.80
C GLU A 120 -11.88 -13.10 14.75
N THR A 121 -10.82 -13.91 14.68
CA THR A 121 -9.58 -13.70 15.45
C THR A 121 -8.93 -12.35 15.10
N LEU A 122 -8.80 -12.02 13.82
CA LEU A 122 -8.25 -10.74 13.37
C LEU A 122 -9.09 -9.56 13.87
N ALA A 123 -10.42 -9.62 13.71
CA ALA A 123 -11.34 -8.59 14.19
C ALA A 123 -11.39 -8.49 15.73
N ALA A 124 -11.04 -9.57 16.43
CA ALA A 124 -11.03 -9.62 17.89
C ALA A 124 -9.76 -9.02 18.51
N ASP A 125 -8.66 -8.97 17.77
CA ASP A 125 -7.39 -8.39 18.21
C ASP A 125 -7.57 -6.93 18.64
N SER A 126 -6.97 -6.56 19.78
CA SER A 126 -7.20 -5.24 20.40
C SER A 126 -6.67 -4.10 19.55
N GLU A 127 -5.53 -4.30 18.87
CA GLU A 127 -4.89 -3.27 18.07
C GLU A 127 -5.59 -3.13 16.73
N VAL A 128 -6.00 -4.24 16.13
CA VAL A 128 -6.85 -4.23 14.93
C VAL A 128 -8.18 -3.53 15.23
N ARG A 129 -8.89 -3.91 16.30
CA ARG A 129 -10.14 -3.27 16.70
C ARG A 129 -9.99 -1.75 16.85
N HIS A 130 -8.88 -1.32 17.46
CA HIS A 130 -8.60 0.11 17.60
C HIS A 130 -8.51 0.82 16.24
N PHE A 131 -7.82 0.26 15.24
CA PHE A 131 -7.79 0.83 13.89
C PHE A 131 -9.14 0.76 13.16
N LEU A 132 -9.90 -0.32 13.35
CA LEU A 132 -11.24 -0.45 12.74
C LEU A 132 -12.20 0.63 13.24
N GLU A 133 -12.08 1.03 14.51
CA GLU A 133 -12.94 2.05 15.13
C GLU A 133 -12.41 3.48 14.94
N GLN A 134 -11.11 3.68 15.11
CA GLN A 134 -10.49 5.01 15.24
C GLN A 134 -9.58 5.39 14.06
N GLY A 135 -9.30 4.46 13.13
CA GLY A 135 -8.41 4.64 11.99
C GLY A 135 -9.05 5.44 10.86
N ASN A 136 -9.78 4.78 9.97
CA ASN A 136 -10.39 5.43 8.80
C ASN A 136 -11.78 6.02 9.10
N ASN A 137 -11.83 7.11 9.85
CA ASN A 137 -13.06 7.86 10.13
C ASN A 137 -13.14 9.19 9.35
N ALA A 138 -14.32 9.80 9.33
CA ALA A 138 -14.57 11.04 8.58
C ALA A 138 -13.70 12.22 9.06
N ALA A 139 -13.47 12.33 10.37
CA ALA A 139 -12.66 13.41 10.93
C ALA A 139 -11.19 13.30 10.50
N ASN A 140 -10.61 12.10 10.57
CA ASN A 140 -9.24 11.86 10.11
C ASN A 140 -9.10 12.14 8.60
N ARG A 141 -10.06 11.68 7.78
CA ARG A 141 -10.03 11.96 6.33
C ARG A 141 -10.12 13.46 6.04
N ALA A 142 -11.00 14.19 6.72
CA ALA A 142 -11.13 15.63 6.55
C ALA A 142 -9.85 16.38 6.97
N ALA A 143 -9.23 15.98 8.09
CA ALA A 143 -7.98 16.56 8.56
C ALA A 143 -6.83 16.31 7.56
N LEU A 144 -6.70 15.09 7.04
CA LEU A 144 -5.69 14.76 6.04
C LEU A 144 -5.92 15.54 4.75
N ALA A 145 -7.15 15.57 4.24
CA ALA A 145 -7.49 16.29 3.02
C ALA A 145 -7.18 17.79 3.13
N ARG A 146 -7.47 18.40 4.28
CA ARG A 146 -7.12 19.80 4.56
C ARG A 146 -5.61 20.01 4.55
N ALA A 147 -4.85 19.19 5.28
CA ALA A 147 -3.39 19.34 5.36
C ALA A 147 -2.72 19.21 3.98
N LEU A 148 -3.17 18.25 3.16
CA LEU A 148 -2.73 18.11 1.77
C LEU A 148 -3.11 19.32 0.91
N GLY A 149 -4.33 19.83 1.07
CA GLY A 149 -4.81 21.03 0.36
C GLY A 149 -4.05 22.31 0.73
N GLU A 150 -3.52 22.39 1.95
CA GLU A 150 -2.64 23.46 2.43
C GLU A 150 -1.17 23.28 2.00
N GLY A 151 -0.86 22.21 1.25
CA GLY A 151 0.46 21.96 0.69
C GLY A 151 1.39 21.11 1.56
N THR A 152 0.88 20.53 2.66
CA THR A 152 1.67 19.56 3.44
C THR A 152 1.79 18.26 2.65
N VAL A 153 2.99 17.67 2.62
CA VAL A 153 3.26 16.40 1.94
C VAL A 153 3.75 15.38 2.98
N PRO A 154 3.22 14.15 2.99
CA PRO A 154 3.73 13.10 3.88
C PRO A 154 5.23 12.85 3.63
N ASP A 155 5.98 12.42 4.66
CA ASP A 155 7.42 12.14 4.53
C ASP A 155 7.77 11.25 3.32
N GLU A 156 8.49 11.82 2.35
CA GLU A 156 8.93 11.13 1.14
C GLU A 156 10.41 10.69 1.21
N ALA A 157 11.11 10.97 2.32
CA ALA A 157 12.55 10.75 2.42
C ALA A 157 12.93 9.26 2.35
N PHE A 158 13.99 8.96 1.60
CA PHE A 158 14.55 7.61 1.54
C PHE A 158 15.45 7.31 2.73
N GLY A 159 15.88 8.35 3.47
CA GLY A 159 16.86 8.21 4.54
C GLY A 159 18.30 8.08 4.02
N ASP A 160 18.51 8.40 2.74
CA ASP A 160 19.80 8.42 2.06
C ASP A 160 19.90 9.72 1.27
N GLU A 161 20.92 10.52 1.58
CA GLU A 161 21.11 11.84 0.99
C GLU A 161 21.26 11.80 -0.54
N THR A 162 21.89 10.75 -1.07
CA THR A 162 22.08 10.59 -2.52
C THR A 162 20.75 10.30 -3.20
N LEU A 163 19.96 9.38 -2.66
CA LEU A 163 18.62 9.09 -3.19
C LEU A 163 17.68 10.30 -3.06
N ASP A 164 17.76 11.03 -1.97
CA ASP A 164 16.96 12.23 -1.72
C ASP A 164 17.33 13.37 -2.70
N MET A 165 18.63 13.55 -3.00
CA MET A 165 19.11 14.48 -4.02
C MET A 165 18.65 14.06 -5.43
N ILE A 166 18.75 12.77 -5.77
CA ILE A 166 18.27 12.24 -7.05
C ILE A 166 16.76 12.49 -7.20
N ARG A 167 15.95 12.23 -6.16
CA ARG A 167 14.50 12.55 -6.17
C ARG A 167 14.25 14.02 -6.45
N ALA A 168 14.98 14.92 -5.79
CA ALA A 168 14.83 16.36 -5.98
C ALA A 168 15.22 16.79 -7.41
N GLN A 169 16.31 16.25 -7.95
CA GLN A 169 16.76 16.51 -9.32
C GLN A 169 15.70 16.11 -10.35
N PHE A 170 15.15 14.90 -10.27
CA PHE A 170 14.12 14.45 -11.23
C PHE A 170 12.76 15.13 -11.03
N ARG A 171 12.43 15.55 -9.80
CA ARG A 171 11.24 16.38 -9.54
C ARG A 171 11.35 17.74 -10.23
N ALA A 172 12.51 18.40 -10.13
CA ALA A 172 12.78 19.67 -10.82
C ALA A 172 12.76 19.49 -12.34
N PHE A 173 13.44 18.47 -12.85
CA PHE A 173 13.41 18.15 -14.28
C PHE A 173 11.98 17.95 -14.81
N THR A 174 11.15 17.21 -14.08
CA THR A 174 9.74 16.99 -14.45
C THR A 174 8.95 18.29 -14.46
N ALA A 175 9.12 19.13 -13.43
CA ALA A 175 8.43 20.41 -13.31
C ALA A 175 8.81 21.40 -14.42
N ASP A 176 10.08 21.41 -14.84
CA ASP A 176 10.61 22.39 -15.79
C ASP A 176 10.54 21.93 -17.25
N ARG A 177 10.78 20.64 -17.51
CA ARG A 177 10.98 20.08 -18.87
C ARG A 177 9.81 19.24 -19.38
N ILE A 178 8.94 18.75 -18.50
CA ILE A 178 7.85 17.83 -18.88
C ILE A 178 6.48 18.48 -18.65
N ALA A 179 6.16 18.81 -17.40
CA ALA A 179 4.82 19.26 -17.02
C ALA A 179 4.27 20.44 -17.85
N PRO A 180 5.06 21.49 -18.19
CA PRO A 180 4.57 22.62 -18.97
C PRO A 180 4.23 22.26 -20.43
N HIS A 181 4.73 21.12 -20.93
CA HIS A 181 4.66 20.75 -22.34
C HIS A 181 3.79 19.51 -22.59
N ALA A 182 3.59 18.66 -21.59
CA ALA A 182 2.90 17.38 -21.70
C ALA A 182 1.51 17.48 -22.35
N HIS A 183 0.70 18.46 -21.93
CA HIS A 183 -0.63 18.67 -22.52
C HIS A 183 -0.56 19.00 -24.02
N ARG A 184 0.41 19.81 -24.43
CA ARG A 184 0.59 20.17 -25.84
C ARG A 184 1.04 18.97 -26.67
N TRP A 185 1.96 18.16 -26.16
CA TRP A 185 2.39 16.93 -26.85
C TRP A 185 1.21 16.00 -27.10
N HIS A 186 0.33 15.85 -26.11
CA HIS A 186 -0.90 15.09 -26.24
C HIS A 186 -1.83 15.67 -27.31
N LEU A 187 -2.11 16.98 -27.27
CA LEU A 187 -2.99 17.63 -28.26
C LEU A 187 -2.47 17.54 -29.68
N GLU A 188 -1.15 17.53 -29.86
CA GLU A 188 -0.51 17.47 -31.17
C GLU A 188 -0.27 16.03 -31.65
N ASP A 189 -0.65 15.00 -30.88
CA ASP A 189 -0.34 13.58 -31.13
C ASP A 189 1.15 13.35 -31.46
N LYS A 190 2.02 14.03 -30.70
CA LYS A 190 3.46 13.95 -30.90
C LYS A 190 4.10 13.02 -29.89
N LEU A 191 5.13 12.31 -30.37
CA LEU A 191 6.09 11.64 -29.49
C LEU A 191 6.71 12.66 -28.52
N ILE A 192 7.20 12.16 -27.38
CA ILE A 192 8.05 12.95 -26.48
C ILE A 192 9.24 13.48 -27.32
N PRO A 193 9.54 14.80 -27.27
CA PRO A 193 10.63 15.37 -28.04
C PRO A 193 11.96 14.66 -27.80
N ILE A 194 12.72 14.44 -28.87
CA ILE A 194 14.02 13.76 -28.78
C ILE A 194 15.01 14.57 -27.92
N GLU A 195 14.83 15.89 -27.86
CA GLU A 195 15.59 16.80 -27.00
C GLU A 195 15.37 16.46 -25.52
N THR A 196 14.14 16.22 -25.08
CA THR A 196 13.83 15.80 -23.71
C THR A 196 14.48 14.46 -23.38
N VAL A 197 14.47 13.50 -24.32
CA VAL A 197 15.12 12.19 -24.14
C VAL A 197 16.64 12.35 -24.04
N ARG A 198 17.24 13.22 -24.86
CA ARG A 198 18.68 13.53 -24.79
C ARG A 198 19.06 14.17 -23.46
N GLU A 199 18.27 15.12 -22.96
CA GLU A 199 18.50 15.70 -21.63
C GLU A 199 18.44 14.63 -20.53
N MET A 200 17.50 13.68 -20.60
CA MET A 200 17.47 12.55 -19.66
C MET A 200 18.71 11.65 -19.77
N ALA A 201 19.24 11.45 -20.98
CA ALA A 201 20.48 10.70 -21.19
C ALA A 201 21.69 11.42 -20.58
N ASP A 202 21.78 12.74 -20.72
CA ASP A 202 22.83 13.55 -20.11
C ASP A 202 22.76 13.52 -18.56
N LEU A 203 21.58 13.27 -17.99
CA LEU A 203 21.39 13.02 -16.56
C LEU A 203 21.72 11.59 -16.12
N GLY A 204 22.16 10.71 -17.03
CA GLY A 204 22.56 9.34 -16.73
C GLY A 204 21.41 8.34 -16.55
N VAL A 205 20.20 8.65 -17.04
CA VAL A 205 19.03 7.77 -16.88
C VAL A 205 19.21 6.41 -17.57
N PHE A 206 20.00 6.35 -18.65
CA PHE A 206 20.12 5.16 -19.51
C PHE A 206 21.40 4.33 -19.30
N GLY A 207 22.18 4.62 -18.25
CA GLY A 207 23.49 4.01 -17.99
C GLY A 207 24.61 4.64 -18.81
#